data_AF-A0A241V4W6-F1
#
_entry.id   AF-A0A241V4W6-F1
#
_cell.length_a   1.000
_cell.length_b   1.000
_cell.length_c   1.000
_cell.angle_alpha   90.00
_cell.angle_beta   90.00
_cell.angle_gamma   90.00
#
_symmetry.space_group_name_H-M   'P 1'
#
loop_
_entity.id
_entity.type
_entity.pdbx_description
1 polymer ?
#
loop_
_entity_poly.entity_id
_entity_poly.type
_entity_poly.pdbx_seq_one_letter_code
_entity_poly.pdbx_strand_id
1 'polypeptide(L)'
;MPKFTVAELAKKYGIARTSIYDRMKNGSISYEIDAKNRKVIDLSEMQRVYGTPDSKDYSQADSTKTDNTTIELYKQLIEELRHDKSVSEERERRMYKEIEQLKDKIDNLTLALGYTPKNIQPDSQADSTNEQIRTTTDLQEIVQPEQVTAIENKPIQQTATITPEPKKRGLFGRLAKAVFDN
;
A
#
# COMPACT_ATOMS: atom_id res chain seq x y z
N MET A 1 31.94 -12.36 27.73
CA MET A 1 30.63 -13.00 27.96
C MET A 1 30.80 -14.51 27.91
N PRO A 2 29.84 -15.35 28.34
CA PRO A 2 30.01 -16.80 28.35
C PRO A 2 30.16 -17.36 26.93
N LYS A 3 31.15 -18.23 26.75
CA LYS A 3 31.49 -18.85 25.46
C LYS A 3 31.07 -20.31 25.43
N PHE A 4 30.50 -20.74 24.32
CA PHE A 4 29.95 -22.07 24.12
C PHE A 4 30.48 -22.70 22.84
N THR A 5 30.65 -24.00 22.84
CA THR A 5 30.93 -24.77 21.63
C THR A 5 29.70 -24.84 20.74
N VAL A 6 29.91 -25.08 19.44
CA VAL A 6 28.81 -25.28 18.47
C VAL A 6 27.86 -26.39 18.90
N ALA A 7 28.37 -27.46 19.52
CA ALA A 7 27.56 -28.57 20.00
C ALA A 7 26.62 -28.17 21.16
N GLU A 8 27.12 -27.38 22.11
CA GLU A 8 26.33 -26.87 23.24
C GLU A 8 25.26 -25.90 22.77
N LEU A 9 25.61 -25.02 21.83
CA LEU A 9 24.67 -24.05 21.25
C LEU A 9 23.58 -24.73 20.42
N ALA A 10 23.95 -25.71 19.60
CA ALA A 10 22.99 -26.51 18.84
C ALA A 10 21.94 -27.16 19.74
N LYS A 11 22.37 -27.73 20.89
CA LYS A 11 21.46 -28.31 21.87
C LYS A 11 20.60 -27.25 22.56
N LYS A 12 21.21 -26.14 22.99
CA LYS A 12 20.52 -25.05 23.71
C LYS A 12 19.47 -24.35 22.85
N TYR A 13 19.73 -24.18 21.56
CA TYR A 13 18.84 -23.45 20.64
C TYR A 13 17.94 -24.36 19.80
N GLY A 14 18.15 -25.68 19.82
CA GLY A 14 17.40 -26.58 18.96
C GLY A 14 17.72 -26.48 17.48
N ILE A 15 18.93 -26.03 17.14
CA ILE A 15 19.35 -25.75 15.77
C ILE A 15 20.40 -26.77 15.34
N ALA A 16 20.33 -27.20 14.07
CA ALA A 16 21.35 -28.07 13.50
C ALA A 16 22.74 -27.42 13.56
N ARG A 17 23.77 -28.20 13.91
CA ARG A 17 25.16 -27.72 13.97
C ARG A 17 25.62 -27.13 12.63
N THR A 18 25.17 -27.71 11.52
CA THR A 18 25.46 -27.24 10.15
C THR A 18 24.99 -25.80 9.95
N SER A 19 23.78 -25.46 10.39
CA SER A 19 23.25 -24.09 10.30
C SER A 19 24.12 -23.08 11.04
N ILE A 20 24.65 -23.46 12.21
CA ILE A 20 25.58 -22.62 12.97
C ILE A 20 26.90 -22.48 12.20
N TYR A 21 27.46 -23.57 11.67
CA TYR A 21 28.69 -23.51 10.85
C TYR A 21 28.52 -22.67 9.58
N ASP A 22 27.36 -22.71 8.92
CA ASP A 22 27.08 -21.90 7.73
C ASP A 22 27.06 -20.41 8.08
N ARG A 23 26.46 -20.05 9.21
CA ARG A 23 26.48 -18.68 9.74
C ARG A 23 27.87 -18.22 10.20
N MET A 24 28.73 -19.13 10.63
CA MET A 24 30.13 -18.80 10.90
C MET A 24 30.90 -18.59 9.60
N LYS A 25 30.67 -19.45 8.59
CA LYS A 25 31.34 -19.38 7.29
C LYS A 25 30.99 -18.11 6.53
N ASN A 26 29.74 -17.65 6.62
CA ASN A 26 29.28 -16.42 5.97
C ASN A 26 29.54 -15.15 6.81
N GLY A 27 30.17 -15.27 7.98
CA GLY A 27 30.52 -14.13 8.84
C GLY A 27 29.38 -13.54 9.66
N SER A 28 28.18 -14.16 9.68
CA SER A 28 27.06 -13.69 10.53
C SER A 28 27.33 -13.94 12.02
N ILE A 29 28.10 -14.97 12.34
CA ILE A 29 28.49 -15.36 13.70
C ILE A 29 30.01 -15.35 13.81
N SER A 30 30.52 -14.51 14.70
CA SER A 30 31.93 -14.49 15.07
C SER A 30 32.25 -15.66 16.01
N TYR A 31 33.46 -16.19 15.90
CA TYR A 31 33.94 -17.25 16.78
C TYR A 31 35.40 -17.04 17.13
N GLU A 32 35.81 -17.65 18.23
CA GLU A 32 37.18 -17.70 18.68
C GLU A 32 37.65 -19.15 18.78
N ILE A 33 38.95 -19.35 18.93
CA ILE A 33 39.55 -20.64 19.19
C ILE A 33 39.94 -20.71 20.66
N ASP A 34 39.40 -21.69 21.39
CA ASP A 34 39.75 -21.90 22.79
C ASP A 34 41.13 -22.56 22.96
N ALA A 35 41.62 -22.67 24.20
CA ALA A 35 42.90 -23.30 24.53
C ALA A 35 43.00 -24.79 24.12
N LYS A 36 41.86 -25.43 23.79
CA LYS A 36 41.77 -26.82 23.31
C LYS A 36 41.60 -26.88 21.79
N ASN A 37 41.86 -25.77 21.08
CA ASN A 37 41.72 -25.62 19.63
C ASN A 37 40.28 -25.86 19.11
N ARG A 38 39.27 -25.55 19.92
CA ARG A 38 37.84 -25.68 19.55
C ARG A 38 37.26 -24.32 19.19
N LYS A 39 36.38 -24.29 18.18
CA LYS A 39 35.61 -23.09 17.85
C LYS A 39 34.56 -22.85 18.93
N VAL A 40 34.68 -21.71 19.60
CA VAL A 40 33.75 -21.24 20.63
C VAL A 40 33.12 -19.93 20.21
N ILE A 41 31.83 -19.80 20.48
CA ILE A 41 31.00 -18.66 20.09
C ILE A 41 30.50 -18.02 21.37
N ASP A 42 30.50 -16.69 21.41
CA ASP A 42 29.90 -15.94 22.50
C ASP A 42 28.38 -16.06 22.45
N LEU A 43 27.71 -16.19 23.61
CA LEU A 43 26.24 -16.25 23.66
C LEU A 43 25.56 -15.04 23.00
N SER A 44 26.19 -13.86 23.05
CA SER A 44 25.69 -12.65 22.42
C SER A 44 25.57 -12.75 20.89
N GLU A 45 26.49 -13.47 20.23
CA GLU A 45 26.41 -13.72 18.79
C GLU A 45 25.17 -14.54 18.45
N MET A 46 24.89 -15.57 19.26
CA MET A 46 23.72 -16.42 19.07
C MET A 46 22.43 -15.66 19.36
N GLN A 47 22.40 -14.81 20.38
CA GLN A 47 21.27 -13.94 20.67
C GLN A 47 21.01 -12.92 19.56
N ARG A 48 22.06 -12.34 18.98
CA ARG A 48 21.91 -11.40 17.86
C ARG A 48 21.34 -12.07 16.61
N VAL A 49 21.78 -13.30 16.30
CA VAL A 49 21.42 -13.98 15.03
C VAL A 49 20.14 -14.79 15.14
N TYR A 50 19.90 -15.44 16.28
CA TYR A 50 18.79 -16.36 16.49
C TYR A 50 17.83 -15.94 17.60
N GLY A 51 18.10 -14.84 18.31
CA GLY A 51 17.29 -14.41 19.45
C GLY A 51 17.56 -15.18 20.74
N THR A 52 16.70 -15.00 21.74
CA THR A 52 16.76 -15.78 22.98
C THR A 52 16.23 -17.20 22.70
N PRO A 53 16.94 -18.27 23.12
CA PRO A 53 16.46 -19.63 22.90
C PRO A 53 15.16 -19.86 23.66
N ASP A 54 14.16 -20.49 23.02
CA ASP A 54 12.95 -20.89 23.73
C ASP A 54 13.30 -21.92 24.80
N SER A 55 12.57 -21.92 25.91
CA SER A 55 12.75 -22.89 27.00
C SER A 55 12.28 -24.31 26.66
N LYS A 56 12.09 -24.62 25.36
CA LYS A 56 11.60 -25.92 24.89
C LYS A 56 12.78 -26.87 24.75
N ASP A 57 12.70 -28.05 25.35
CA ASP A 57 13.70 -29.10 25.16
C ASP A 57 13.59 -29.65 23.73
N TYR A 58 14.42 -29.13 22.82
CA TYR A 58 14.50 -29.59 21.42
C TYR A 58 15.08 -31.01 21.25
N SER A 59 15.20 -31.78 22.33
CA SER A 59 15.72 -33.14 22.33
C SER A 59 14.69 -34.19 21.90
N GLN A 60 13.44 -33.79 21.61
CA GLN A 60 12.46 -34.63 20.96
C GLN A 60 12.01 -34.00 19.65
N ALA A 61 12.14 -34.75 18.55
CA ALA A 61 11.36 -34.49 17.36
C ALA A 61 9.88 -34.65 17.78
N ASP A 62 9.20 -33.51 17.91
CA ASP A 62 7.84 -33.47 18.42
C ASP A 62 6.93 -34.23 17.44
N SER A 63 6.59 -35.45 17.83
CA SER A 63 5.73 -36.34 17.08
C SER A 63 4.31 -35.80 17.09
N THR A 64 3.91 -35.15 15.99
CA THR A 64 2.55 -35.23 15.40
C THR A 64 1.36 -35.20 16.36
N LYS A 65 1.34 -34.29 17.33
CA LYS A 65 0.11 -33.90 18.02
C LYS A 65 -0.12 -32.42 17.79
N THR A 66 -0.58 -32.11 16.58
CA THR A 66 -1.22 -30.83 16.31
C THR A 66 -2.47 -30.77 17.19
N ASP A 67 -2.42 -30.00 18.27
CA ASP A 67 -3.52 -29.86 19.21
C ASP A 67 -4.79 -29.44 18.45
N ASN A 68 -5.94 -30.07 18.72
CA ASN A 68 -7.20 -29.79 18.03
C ASN A 68 -7.55 -28.28 18.01
N THR A 69 -7.09 -27.53 19.02
CA THR A 69 -7.20 -26.06 19.11
C THR A 69 -6.48 -25.35 17.96
N THR A 70 -5.28 -25.80 17.59
CA THR A 70 -4.52 -25.23 16.46
C THR A 70 -5.20 -25.53 15.12
N ILE A 71 -5.82 -26.70 14.97
CA ILE A 71 -6.61 -27.05 13.78
C ILE A 71 -7.82 -26.13 13.63
N GLU A 72 -8.55 -25.88 14.72
CA GLU A 72 -9.70 -24.96 14.69
C GLU A 72 -9.28 -23.50 14.39
N LEU A 73 -8.15 -23.05 14.93
CA LEU A 73 -7.59 -21.73 14.58
C LEU A 73 -7.24 -21.65 13.09
N TYR A 74 -6.63 -22.69 12.52
CA TYR A 74 -6.34 -22.71 11.08
C TYR A 74 -7.60 -22.74 10.22
N LYS A 75 -8.65 -23.46 10.63
CA LYS A 75 -9.95 -23.42 9.92
C LYS A 75 -10.56 -22.02 9.95
N GLN A 76 -10.54 -21.36 11.11
CA GLN A 76 -11.04 -20.00 11.25
C GLN A 76 -10.28 -19.03 10.32
N LEU A 77 -8.94 -19.14 10.28
CA LEU A 77 -8.12 -18.33 9.37
C LEU A 77 -8.45 -18.58 7.90
N ILE A 78 -8.68 -19.84 7.51
CA ILE A 78 -9.05 -20.19 6.14
C ILE A 78 -10.40 -19.57 5.76
N GLU A 79 -11.38 -19.58 6.66
CA GLU A 79 -12.69 -18.98 6.41
C GLU A 79 -12.62 -17.45 6.34
N GLU A 80 -11.83 -16.80 7.18
CA GLU A 80 -11.56 -15.36 7.09
C GLU A 80 -10.91 -14.99 5.74
N LEU A 81 -9.87 -15.73 5.32
CA LEU A 81 -9.22 -15.51 4.03
C LEU A 81 -10.16 -15.72 2.84
N ARG A 82 -11.08 -16.69 2.93
CA ARG A 82 -12.12 -16.91 1.92
C ARG A 82 -13.10 -15.74 1.85
N HIS A 83 -13.50 -15.23 3.01
CA HIS A 83 -14.37 -14.07 3.09
C HIS A 83 -13.71 -12.82 2.49
N ASP A 84 -12.47 -12.52 2.89
CA ASP A 84 -11.70 -11.38 2.38
C ASP A 84 -11.51 -11.45 0.86
N LYS A 85 -11.23 -12.65 0.34
CA LYS A 85 -11.14 -12.88 -1.10
C LYS A 85 -12.46 -12.55 -1.80
N SER A 86 -13.58 -13.05 -1.28
CA SER A 86 -14.91 -12.78 -1.85
C SER A 86 -15.26 -11.29 -1.85
N VAL A 87 -14.98 -10.59 -0.75
CA VAL A 87 -15.19 -9.13 -0.65
C VAL A 87 -14.31 -8.37 -1.65
N SER A 88 -13.07 -8.82 -1.84
CA SER A 88 -12.15 -8.20 -2.81
C SER A 88 -12.61 -8.41 -4.25
N GLU A 89 -13.05 -9.62 -4.61
CA GLU A 89 -13.59 -9.92 -5.94
C GLU A 89 -14.85 -9.09 -6.25
N GLU A 90 -15.74 -8.91 -5.27
CA GLU A 90 -16.93 -8.07 -5.44
C GLU A 90 -16.57 -6.59 -5.60
N ARG A 91 -15.57 -6.09 -4.86
CA ARG A 91 -15.04 -4.73 -5.04
C ARG A 91 -14.46 -4.54 -6.43
N GLU A 92 -13.69 -5.51 -6.92
CA GLU A 92 -13.11 -5.49 -8.26
C GLU A 92 -14.18 -5.48 -9.36
N ARG A 93 -15.20 -6.34 -9.24
CA ARG A 93 -16.36 -6.34 -10.16
C ARG A 93 -17.06 -4.99 -10.22
N ARG A 94 -17.27 -4.35 -9.07
CA ARG A 94 -17.88 -3.01 -9.01
C ARG A 94 -17.02 -1.96 -9.69
N MET A 95 -15.70 -2.00 -9.50
CA MET A 95 -14.77 -1.08 -10.17
C MET A 95 -14.79 -1.26 -11.69
N TYR A 96 -14.75 -2.50 -12.20
CA TYR A 96 -14.84 -2.72 -13.65
C TYR A 96 -16.15 -2.21 -14.24
N LYS A 97 -17.27 -2.39 -13.54
CA LYS A 97 -18.56 -1.85 -13.96
C LYS A 97 -18.55 -0.33 -14.03
N GLU A 98 -17.92 0.35 -13.08
CA GLU A 98 -17.79 1.80 -13.09
C GLU A 98 -16.88 2.28 -14.25
N ILE A 99 -15.77 1.58 -14.50
CA ILE A 99 -14.88 1.84 -15.63
C ILE A 99 -15.63 1.70 -16.96
N GLU A 100 -16.44 0.66 -17.11
CA GLU A 100 -17.26 0.45 -18.31
C GLU A 100 -18.27 1.60 -18.50
N GLN A 101 -18.97 2.00 -17.44
CA GLN A 101 -19.88 3.14 -17.49
C GLN A 101 -19.19 4.47 -17.83
N LEU A 102 -17.96 4.67 -17.34
CA LEU A 102 -17.16 5.86 -17.66
C LEU A 102 -16.70 5.82 -19.12
N LYS A 103 -16.29 4.65 -19.62
CA LYS A 103 -15.93 4.46 -21.02
C LYS A 103 -17.11 4.79 -21.94
N ASP A 104 -18.30 4.27 -21.65
CA ASP A 104 -19.51 4.59 -22.41
C ASP A 104 -19.81 6.10 -22.42
N LYS A 105 -19.64 6.78 -21.29
CA LYS A 105 -19.81 8.25 -21.22
C LYS A 105 -18.78 8.98 -22.07
N ILE A 106 -17.52 8.54 -22.03
CA ILE A 106 -16.43 9.12 -22.85
C ILE A 106 -16.75 8.92 -24.33
N ASP A 107 -17.16 7.73 -24.74
CA ASP A 107 -17.49 7.42 -26.13
C ASP A 107 -18.67 8.28 -26.64
N ASN A 108 -19.71 8.44 -25.81
CA ASN A 108 -20.85 9.29 -26.13
C ASN A 108 -20.47 10.78 -26.25
N LEU A 109 -19.66 11.31 -25.33
CA LEU A 109 -19.19 12.69 -25.39
C LEU A 109 -18.26 12.94 -26.57
N THR A 110 -17.40 11.98 -26.87
CA THR A 110 -16.49 11.99 -28.02
C THR A 110 -17.27 12.09 -29.32
N LEU A 111 -18.32 11.27 -29.47
CA LEU A 111 -19.22 11.31 -30.62
C LEU A 111 -19.95 12.65 -30.73
N ALA A 112 -20.52 13.15 -29.61
CA ALA A 112 -21.26 14.41 -29.59
C ALA A 112 -20.39 15.63 -29.95
N LEU A 113 -19.11 15.60 -29.59
CA LEU A 113 -18.15 16.67 -29.86
C LEU A 113 -17.44 16.52 -31.21
N GLY A 114 -17.65 15.43 -31.95
CA GLY A 114 -16.91 15.11 -33.16
C GLY A 114 -15.40 14.97 -32.93
N TYR A 115 -15.01 14.67 -31.69
CA TYR A 115 -13.61 14.56 -31.27
C TYR A 115 -13.09 13.16 -31.62
N THR A 116 -11.83 13.05 -32.03
CA THR A 116 -11.14 11.77 -32.17
C THR A 116 -10.05 11.68 -31.09
N PRO A 117 -10.19 10.79 -30.09
CA PRO A 117 -9.19 10.68 -29.05
C PRO A 117 -7.88 10.21 -29.65
N LYS A 118 -6.79 10.98 -29.43
CA LYS A 118 -5.44 10.51 -29.71
C LYS A 118 -5.21 9.23 -28.91
N ASN A 119 -4.62 8.22 -29.53
CA ASN A 119 -4.30 6.95 -28.88
C ASN A 119 -3.31 7.21 -27.74
N ILE A 120 -3.80 7.28 -26.51
CA ILE A 120 -2.97 7.37 -25.31
C ILE A 120 -2.54 5.94 -24.99
N GLN A 121 -1.31 5.61 -25.35
CA GLN A 121 -0.70 4.34 -24.99
C GLN A 121 -0.57 4.31 -23.45
N PRO A 122 -1.03 3.26 -22.75
CA PRO A 122 -0.88 3.16 -21.31
C PRO A 122 0.61 3.19 -20.99
N ASP A 123 1.05 4.20 -20.26
CA ASP A 123 2.44 4.36 -19.89
C ASP A 123 2.85 3.13 -19.09
N SER A 124 3.67 2.27 -19.70
CA SER A 124 4.02 0.95 -19.15
C SER A 124 5.13 1.04 -18.11
N GLN A 125 5.34 2.20 -17.50
CA GLN A 125 6.33 2.41 -16.45
C GLN A 125 5.61 2.42 -15.11
N ALA A 126 5.90 1.43 -14.26
CA ALA A 126 5.55 1.47 -12.86
C ALA A 126 6.45 2.50 -12.16
N ASP A 127 6.11 3.78 -12.28
CA ASP A 127 6.89 4.84 -11.65
C ASP A 127 6.57 4.87 -10.15
N SER A 128 7.57 4.46 -9.38
CA SER A 128 7.61 4.66 -7.94
C SER A 128 7.79 6.15 -7.66
N THR A 129 7.05 6.64 -6.67
CA THR A 129 7.27 7.90 -5.92
C THR A 129 6.43 9.10 -6.38
N ASN A 130 5.33 9.31 -5.64
CA ASN A 130 4.70 10.60 -5.34
C ASN A 130 4.07 11.36 -6.54
N GLU A 131 2.89 10.90 -6.96
CA GLU A 131 2.02 11.59 -7.92
C GLU A 131 1.41 12.87 -7.31
N GLN A 132 2.17 13.96 -7.37
CA GLN A 132 1.64 15.31 -7.27
C GLN A 132 1.06 15.69 -8.63
N ILE A 133 -0.28 15.76 -8.67
CA ILE A 133 -1.15 16.27 -9.74
C ILE A 133 -0.40 17.22 -10.70
N ARG A 134 -0.16 16.77 -11.93
CA ARG A 134 0.15 17.64 -13.06
C ARG A 134 -0.93 17.50 -14.11
N THR A 135 -1.98 18.31 -13.96
CA THR A 135 -2.89 18.64 -15.07
C THR A 135 -2.16 19.62 -15.98
N THR A 136 -1.32 19.13 -16.88
CA THR A 136 -0.77 19.96 -17.96
C THR A 136 -1.75 19.93 -19.13
N THR A 137 -2.59 20.95 -19.14
CA THR A 137 -3.16 21.62 -20.31
C THR A 137 -2.24 21.54 -21.53
N ASP A 138 -2.41 20.55 -22.41
CA ASP A 138 -1.88 20.64 -23.78
C ASP A 138 -2.44 19.56 -24.71
N LEU A 139 -3.76 19.58 -24.94
CA LEU A 139 -4.38 18.86 -26.06
C LEU A 139 -5.55 19.67 -26.60
N GLN A 140 -5.25 20.76 -27.32
CA GLN A 140 -6.24 21.43 -28.17
C GLN A 140 -5.77 21.42 -29.61
N GLU A 141 -6.48 20.69 -30.45
CA GLU A 141 -6.57 20.97 -31.88
C GLU A 141 -8.06 20.97 -32.24
N ILE A 142 -8.66 22.16 -32.21
CA ILE A 142 -10.00 22.39 -32.75
C ILE A 142 -9.79 22.71 -34.23
N VAL A 143 -10.18 21.79 -35.12
CA VAL A 143 -10.27 22.10 -36.56
C VAL A 143 -11.52 22.97 -36.76
N GLN A 144 -11.32 24.26 -37.07
CA GLN A 144 -12.42 25.18 -37.42
C GLN A 144 -12.90 24.92 -38.87
N PRO A 145 -14.22 24.82 -39.12
CA PRO A 145 -14.75 24.95 -40.47
C PRO A 145 -14.87 26.42 -40.88
N GLU A 146 -14.68 26.66 -42.18
CA GLU A 146 -14.54 27.94 -42.87
C GLU A 146 -15.75 28.91 -42.71
N GLN A 147 -15.42 30.18 -42.96
CA GLN A 147 -16.14 31.41 -42.65
C GLN A 147 -17.53 31.53 -43.31
N VAL A 148 -18.50 32.08 -42.57
CA VAL A 148 -19.67 32.75 -43.14
C VAL A 148 -19.94 34.09 -42.45
N THR A 149 -20.27 35.05 -43.29
CA THR A 149 -20.22 36.52 -43.17
C THR A 149 -20.98 37.17 -42.01
N ALA A 150 -20.42 38.30 -41.56
CA ALA A 150 -20.94 39.22 -40.55
C ALA A 150 -22.32 39.82 -40.92
N ILE A 151 -23.20 39.90 -39.92
CA ILE A 151 -24.35 40.81 -39.92
C ILE A 151 -24.34 41.62 -38.61
N GLU A 152 -24.27 42.93 -38.79
CA GLU A 152 -24.32 44.00 -37.80
C GLU A 152 -25.76 44.25 -37.28
N ASN A 153 -25.92 44.61 -36.00
CA ASN A 153 -26.70 45.77 -35.49
C ASN A 153 -27.26 45.59 -34.05
N LYS A 154 -26.55 46.22 -33.08
CA LYS A 154 -27.02 47.02 -31.91
C LYS A 154 -28.04 46.45 -30.88
N PRO A 155 -28.24 47.10 -29.70
CA PRO A 155 -28.09 46.45 -28.39
C PRO A 155 -29.41 46.29 -27.65
N ILE A 156 -29.52 45.29 -26.76
CA ILE A 156 -30.64 45.23 -25.81
C ILE A 156 -30.08 45.15 -24.39
N GLN A 157 -30.34 46.24 -23.66
CA GLN A 157 -30.15 46.37 -22.22
C GLN A 157 -31.17 45.46 -21.51
N GLN A 158 -30.73 44.68 -20.51
CA GLN A 158 -31.62 44.14 -19.49
C GLN A 158 -31.13 44.49 -18.09
N THR A 159 -32.08 45.05 -17.36
CA THR A 159 -32.09 45.68 -16.05
C THR A 159 -32.01 44.69 -14.88
N ALA A 160 -31.40 45.14 -13.77
CA ALA A 160 -31.65 44.86 -12.34
C ALA A 160 -31.95 43.39 -11.94
N THR A 161 -31.22 42.77 -10.99
CA THR A 161 -31.33 43.09 -9.55
C THR A 161 -30.26 42.27 -8.81
N ILE A 162 -29.38 42.94 -8.07
CA ILE A 162 -28.44 42.30 -7.13
C ILE A 162 -29.16 42.07 -5.80
N THR A 163 -29.59 40.85 -5.55
CA THR A 163 -29.94 40.37 -4.21
C THR A 163 -28.66 39.75 -3.61
N PRO A 164 -28.07 40.31 -2.54
CA PRO A 164 -26.92 39.66 -1.92
C PRO A 164 -27.39 38.42 -1.15
N GLU A 165 -27.02 37.23 -1.63
CA GLU A 165 -27.14 35.99 -0.87
C GLU A 165 -26.30 36.06 0.42
N PRO A 166 -26.76 35.49 1.54
CA PRO A 166 -26.01 35.50 2.78
C PRO A 166 -24.77 34.60 2.67
N LYS A 167 -23.58 35.20 2.78
CA LYS A 167 -22.30 34.47 2.87
C LYS A 167 -22.35 33.44 3.99
N LYS A 168 -22.07 32.18 3.65
CA LYS A 168 -21.92 31.07 4.61
C LYS A 168 -20.83 31.42 5.63
N ARG A 169 -21.23 31.70 6.87
CA ARG A 169 -20.32 32.00 7.99
C ARG A 169 -19.87 30.69 8.59
N GLY A 170 -18.57 30.38 8.48
CA GLY A 170 -17.95 29.22 9.13
C GLY A 170 -18.02 29.31 10.66
N LEU A 171 -17.77 28.19 11.34
CA LEU A 171 -17.90 28.02 12.80
C LEU A 171 -17.15 29.08 13.62
N PHE A 172 -16.02 29.59 13.10
CA PHE A 172 -15.25 30.68 13.72
C PHE A 172 -15.99 32.03 13.77
N GLY A 173 -16.90 32.28 12.82
CA GLY A 173 -17.67 33.53 12.80
C GLY A 173 -18.74 33.61 13.90
N ARG A 174 -19.16 32.46 14.47
CA ARG A 174 -20.14 32.42 15.57
C ARG A 174 -19.49 32.70 16.93
N LEU A 175 -18.24 32.27 17.12
CA LEU A 175 -17.47 32.52 18.34
C LEU A 175 -17.08 33.99 18.49
N ALA A 176 -16.67 34.66 17.41
CA ALA A 176 -16.34 36.08 17.45
C ALA A 176 -17.54 36.94 17.88
N LYS A 177 -18.76 36.62 17.43
CA LYS A 177 -19.95 37.38 17.82
C LYS A 177 -20.31 37.20 19.30
N ALA A 178 -20.09 36.00 19.87
CA ALA A 178 -20.39 35.72 21.28
C ALA A 178 -19.44 36.43 22.27
N VAL A 179 -18.28 36.91 21.81
CA VAL A 179 -17.29 37.58 22.67
C VAL A 179 -17.39 39.11 22.60
N PHE A 180 -17.97 39.66 21.53
CA PHE A 180 -18.08 41.11 21.34
C PHE A 180 -19.48 41.71 21.55
N ASP A 181 -20.52 40.89 21.75
CA ASP A 181 -21.89 41.34 22.10
C ASP A 181 -22.19 41.16 23.61
N ASN A 182 -21.32 41.68 24.49
CA ASN A 182 -21.62 41.87 25.92
C ASN A 182 -21.46 43.33 26.33
#